data_AF-A0A662SEA7-F1
#
_entry.id   AF-A0A662SEA7-F1
#
_cell.length_a   1.000
_cell.length_b   1.000
_cell.length_c   1.000
_cell.angle_alpha   90.00
_cell.angle_beta   90.00
_cell.angle_gamma   90.00
#
_symmetry.space_group_name_H-M   'P 1'
#
loop_
_entity.id
_entity.type
_entity.pdbx_description
1 polymer ?
#
loop_
_entity_poly.entity_id
_entity_poly.type
_entity_poly.pdbx_seq_one_letter_code
_entity_poly.pdbx_strand_id
1 'polypeptide(L)'
;MKDKGKEKSREVELTIPLKIARRKKPSWKRSEKAVKFLREFVMKNFKGYEVKIAPEVSNYIWSRGNENPPRKIKVTVIPDEEDKTALVKLPESD
;
A
#
# COMPACT_ATOMS: atom_id res chain seq x y z
N MET A 1 2.98 28.67 1.28
CA MET A 1 2.20 27.75 2.13
C MET A 1 3.06 26.51 2.32
N LYS A 2 3.40 26.22 3.58
CA LYS A 2 4.46 25.33 4.10
C LYS A 2 5.06 24.28 3.15
N ASP A 3 6.14 24.67 2.48
CA ASP A 3 7.31 23.80 2.31
C ASP A 3 7.95 23.59 3.69
N LYS A 4 7.85 22.38 4.23
CA LYS A 4 8.83 21.87 5.18
C LYS A 4 9.35 20.57 4.57
N GLY A 5 10.51 20.66 3.95
CA GLY A 5 11.31 19.50 3.58
C GLY A 5 11.41 18.59 4.80
N LYS A 6 10.83 17.40 4.69
CA LYS A 6 10.93 16.38 5.73
C LYS A 6 12.22 15.61 5.45
N GLU A 7 13.20 15.81 6.31
CA GLU A 7 14.52 15.17 6.28
C GLU A 7 14.37 13.67 6.06
N LYS A 8 14.91 13.21 4.91
CA LYS A 8 15.19 11.82 4.51
C LYS A 8 14.62 10.73 5.43
N SER A 9 13.29 10.61 5.45
CA SER A 9 12.65 9.36 5.77
C SER A 9 13.11 8.34 4.74
N ARG A 10 13.65 7.21 5.19
CA ARG A 10 14.08 6.13 4.29
C ARG A 10 12.87 5.66 3.50
N GLU A 11 12.75 6.12 2.26
CA GLU A 11 11.75 5.58 1.35
C GLU A 11 12.11 4.13 1.05
N VAL A 12 11.15 3.23 1.31
CA VAL A 12 11.34 1.81 1.07
C VAL A 12 10.40 1.38 -0.05
N GLU A 13 10.98 0.96 -1.16
CA GLU A 13 10.22 0.32 -2.22
C GLU A 13 9.93 -1.14 -1.88
N LEU A 14 8.65 -1.51 -1.95
CA LEU A 14 8.20 -2.87 -1.70
C LEU A 14 7.39 -3.39 -2.87
N THR A 15 7.73 -4.59 -3.33
CA THR A 15 6.89 -5.33 -4.27
C THR A 15 6.00 -6.30 -3.50
N ILE A 16 4.70 -6.02 -3.45
CA ILE A 16 3.74 -6.78 -2.66
C ILE A 16 2.96 -7.75 -3.54
N PRO A 17 3.00 -9.07 -3.27
CA PRO A 17 2.27 -10.06 -4.03
C PRO A 17 0.80 -10.13 -3.61
N LEU A 18 -0.09 -9.51 -4.39
CA LEU A 18 -1.54 -9.52 -4.16
C LEU A 18 -2.24 -10.80 -4.66
N LYS A 19 -1.50 -11.80 -5.19
CA LYS A 19 -2.05 -13.11 -5.62
C LYS A 19 -2.88 -13.80 -4.54
N ILE A 20 -2.60 -13.51 -3.26
CA ILE A 20 -3.32 -14.04 -2.11
C ILE A 20 -4.80 -13.66 -2.12
N ALA A 21 -5.16 -12.50 -2.70
CA ALA A 21 -6.54 -12.04 -2.79
C ALA A 21 -7.44 -13.00 -3.58
N ARG A 22 -6.87 -13.79 -4.50
CA ARG A 22 -7.60 -14.80 -5.28
C ARG A 22 -7.85 -16.09 -4.52
N ARG A 23 -7.23 -16.31 -3.35
CA ARG A 23 -7.36 -17.55 -2.59
C ARG A 23 -8.59 -17.50 -1.68
N LYS A 24 -9.38 -18.57 -1.68
CA LYS A 24 -10.42 -18.87 -0.67
C LYS A 24 -11.42 -17.71 -0.44
N LYS A 25 -11.68 -16.88 -1.46
CA LYS A 25 -12.69 -15.80 -1.43
C LYS A 25 -13.45 -15.71 -2.76
N PRO A 26 -14.76 -15.36 -2.72
CA PRO A 26 -15.53 -15.03 -3.91
C PRO A 26 -14.89 -13.91 -4.74
N SER A 27 -15.16 -13.89 -6.05
CA SER A 27 -14.59 -12.91 -6.99
C SER A 27 -14.83 -11.47 -6.54
N TRP A 28 -16.07 -11.14 -6.18
CA TRP A 28 -16.52 -9.82 -5.72
C TRP A 28 -15.94 -9.37 -4.35
N LYS A 29 -15.03 -10.11 -3.72
CA LYS A 29 -14.32 -9.68 -2.50
C LYS A 29 -12.82 -9.54 -2.70
N ARG A 30 -12.32 -9.73 -3.93
CA ARG A 30 -10.89 -9.86 -4.18
C ARG A 30 -10.16 -8.53 -4.03
N SER A 31 -10.64 -7.44 -4.62
CA SER A 31 -9.99 -6.13 -4.50
C SER A 31 -10.03 -5.62 -3.05
N GLU A 32 -11.15 -5.81 -2.34
CA GLU A 32 -11.24 -5.54 -0.91
C GLU A 32 -10.18 -6.32 -0.11
N LYS A 33 -10.03 -7.63 -0.37
CA LYS A 33 -9.02 -8.45 0.29
C LYS A 33 -7.60 -8.04 -0.08
N ALA A 34 -7.37 -7.57 -1.31
CA ALA A 34 -6.08 -7.08 -1.76
C ALA A 34 -5.64 -5.84 -0.97
N VAL A 35 -6.54 -4.87 -0.78
CA VAL A 35 -6.28 -3.67 0.04
C VAL A 35 -6.01 -4.05 1.50
N LYS A 36 -6.82 -4.96 2.08
CA LYS A 36 -6.59 -5.45 3.45
C LYS A 36 -5.22 -6.12 3.59
N PHE A 37 -4.87 -6.99 2.65
CA PHE A 37 -3.58 -7.67 2.66
C PHE A 37 -2.41 -6.70 2.48
N LEU A 38 -2.55 -5.67 1.63
CA LEU A 38 -1.55 -4.62 1.48
C LEU A 38 -1.25 -3.96 2.84
N ARG A 39 -2.31 -3.56 3.56
CA ARG A 39 -2.19 -2.97 4.90
C ARG A 39 -1.49 -3.90 5.88
N GLU A 40 -1.92 -5.16 5.95
CA GLU A 40 -1.34 -6.19 6.81
C GLU A 40 0.16 -6.42 6.49
N PHE A 41 0.51 -6.45 5.21
CA PHE A 41 1.88 -6.65 4.76
C PHE A 41 2.78 -5.50 5.20
N VAL A 42 2.35 -4.24 5.01
CA VAL A 42 3.12 -3.07 5.44
C VAL A 42 3.24 -3.02 6.96
N MET A 43 2.15 -3.27 7.70
CA MET A 43 2.15 -3.30 9.17
C MET A 43 3.11 -4.35 9.74
N LYS A 44 3.27 -5.50 9.07
CA LYS A 44 4.23 -6.53 9.47
C LYS A 44 5.69 -6.09 9.32
N ASN A 45 5.99 -5.30 8.29
CA ASN A 45 7.33 -4.79 8.03
C ASN A 45 7.65 -3.58 8.94
N PHE A 46 6.68 -2.69 9.15
CA PHE A 46 6.80 -1.48 9.97
C PHE A 46 6.04 -1.64 11.30
N LYS A 47 6.56 -2.52 12.17
CA LYS A 47 5.92 -2.80 13.47
C LYS A 47 5.84 -1.54 14.33
N GLY A 48 4.66 -1.29 14.91
CA GLY A 48 4.44 -0.12 15.77
C GLY A 48 4.12 1.17 15.01
N TYR A 49 4.03 1.13 13.68
CA TYR A 49 3.62 2.25 12.86
C TYR A 49 2.14 2.14 12.45
N GLU A 50 1.42 3.26 12.44
CA GLU A 50 0.10 3.36 11.85
C GLU A 50 0.20 3.44 10.32
N VAL A 51 -0.41 2.48 9.62
CA VAL A 51 -0.37 2.44 8.15
C VAL A 51 -1.45 3.33 7.53
N LYS A 52 -1.03 4.34 6.77
CA LYS A 52 -1.89 5.22 5.98
C LYS A 52 -1.68 4.90 4.49
N ILE A 53 -2.75 4.52 3.80
CA ILE A 53 -2.70 4.15 2.38
C ILE A 53 -3.22 5.34 1.58
N ALA A 54 -2.42 5.86 0.66
CA ALA A 54 -2.86 6.96 -0.20
C ALA A 54 -4.03 6.51 -1.11
N PRO A 55 -4.99 7.40 -1.42
CA PRO A 55 -6.12 7.08 -2.28
C PRO A 55 -5.71 6.51 -3.65
N GLU A 56 -4.60 6.98 -4.23
CA GLU A 56 -4.15 6.49 -5.54
C GLU A 56 -3.84 4.98 -5.53
N VAL A 57 -3.26 4.47 -4.45
CA VAL A 57 -2.94 3.04 -4.30
C VAL A 57 -4.21 2.20 -4.26
N SER A 58 -5.22 2.68 -3.52
CA SER A 58 -6.54 2.03 -3.49
C SER A 58 -7.15 2.05 -4.89
N ASN A 59 -7.25 3.23 -5.51
CA ASN A 59 -7.82 3.39 -6.86
C ASN A 59 -7.12 2.50 -7.89
N TYR A 60 -5.79 2.36 -7.81
CA TYR A 60 -5.04 1.46 -8.67
C TYR A 60 -5.40 -0.01 -8.46
N ILE A 61 -5.58 -0.45 -7.22
CA ILE A 61 -6.05 -1.82 -6.91
C ILE A 61 -7.46 -2.05 -7.48
N TRP A 62 -8.34 -1.04 -7.38
CA TRP A 62 -9.71 -1.09 -7.86
C TRP A 62 -9.88 -0.78 -9.36
N SER A 63 -8.81 -0.36 -10.07
CA SER A 63 -8.85 0.07 -11.48
C SER A 63 -9.37 -0.96 -12.46
N ARG A 64 -9.23 -2.25 -12.14
CA ARG A 64 -9.71 -3.39 -12.95
C ARG A 64 -11.03 -3.99 -12.42
N GLY A 65 -11.72 -3.25 -11.55
CA GLY A 65 -12.92 -3.70 -10.85
C GLY A 65 -12.63 -4.52 -9.60
N ASN A 66 -13.71 -4.97 -8.95
CA ASN A 66 -13.65 -5.67 -7.68
C ASN A 66 -13.12 -7.12 -7.79
N GLU A 67 -13.26 -7.73 -8.97
CA GLU A 67 -12.93 -9.14 -9.17
C GLU A 67 -11.50 -9.40 -9.60
N ASN A 68 -10.84 -8.38 -10.15
CA ASN A 68 -9.58 -8.51 -10.85
C ASN A 68 -8.47 -7.60 -10.32
N PRO A 69 -8.16 -7.63 -9.01
CA PRO A 69 -7.03 -6.86 -8.51
C PRO A 69 -5.73 -7.28 -9.22
N PRO A 70 -4.76 -6.35 -9.35
CA PRO A 70 -3.42 -6.64 -9.86
C PRO A 70 -2.78 -7.82 -9.11
N ARG A 71 -1.94 -8.62 -9.79
CA ARG A 71 -1.28 -9.79 -9.15
C ARG A 71 -0.13 -9.40 -8.23
N LYS A 72 0.53 -8.28 -8.55
CA LYS A 72 1.62 -7.65 -7.81
C LYS A 72 1.40 -6.14 -7.87
N ILE A 73 1.84 -5.44 -6.84
CA ILE A 73 1.88 -3.99 -6.81
C ILE A 73 3.25 -3.56 -6.26
N LYS A 74 3.91 -2.63 -6.94
CA LYS A 74 5.07 -1.92 -6.38
C LYS A 74 4.52 -0.71 -5.63
N VAL A 75 4.98 -0.49 -4.41
CA VAL A 75 4.60 0.66 -3.59
C VAL A 75 5.84 1.25 -2.94
N THR A 76 5.83 2.56 -2.75
CA THR A 76 6.83 3.28 -1.96
C THR A 76 6.23 3.55 -0.59
N VAL A 77 6.94 3.13 0.47
CA VAL A 77 6.54 3.39 1.85
C VAL A 77 7.44 4.47 2.43
N ILE A 78 6.82 5.52 2.92
CA ILE A 78 7.48 6.66 3.56
C ILE A 78 7.16 6.58 5.06
N PRO A 79 8.08 6.06 5.90
CA PRO A 79 7.90 6.06 7.34
C PRO A 79 8.11 7.46 7.92
N ASP A 80 7.33 7.78 8.94
CA ASP A 80 7.38 9.00 9.73
C ASP A 80 7.72 8.62 11.17
N GLU A 81 8.93 8.92 11.60
CA GLU A 81 9.43 8.50 12.92
C GLU A 81 8.78 9.29 14.07
N GLU A 82 8.39 10.54 13.83
CA GLU A 82 7.77 11.42 14.84
C GLU A 82 6.36 10.92 15.18
N ASP A 83 5.51 10.78 14.15
CA ASP A 83 4.12 10.36 14.32
C ASP A 83 3.96 8.83 14.39
N LYS A 84 5.05 8.07 14.19
CA LYS A 84 5.02 6.61 13.97
C LYS A 84 3.98 6.23 12.92
N THR A 85 4.00 6.87 11.75
CA THR A 85 3.08 6.55 10.64
C THR A 85 3.84 6.05 9.42
N ALA A 86 3.24 5.14 8.65
CA ALA A 86 3.81 4.64 7.40
C ALA A 86 2.86 5.00 6.26
N LEU A 87 3.26 5.96 5.42
CA LEU A 87 2.49 6.40 4.26
C LEU A 87 2.84 5.54 3.04
N VAL A 88 1.84 4.91 2.44
CA VAL A 88 2.00 4.04 1.26
C VAL A 88 1.52 4.78 0.02
N LYS A 89 2.40 4.94 -0.97
CA LYS A 89 2.13 5.58 -2.26
C LYS A 89 2.47 4.65 -3.43
N LEU A 90 1.98 4.98 -4.63
CA LEU A 90 2.49 4.40 -5.87
C LEU A 90 3.88 4.99 -6.15
N PRO A 91 4.80 4.23 -6.75
CA PRO A 91 6.06 4.78 -7.22
C PRO A 91 5.78 5.84 -8.29
N GLU A 92 6.51 6.94 -8.25
CA GLU A 92 6.60 7.82 -9.42
C GLU A 92 7.15 6.97 -10.57
N SER A 93 6.45 6.98 -11.71
CA SER A 93 6.81 6.12 -12.84
C SER A 93 8.17 6.55 -13.40
N ASP A 94 9.05 5.57 -13.68
CA ASP A 94 10.22 5.73 -14.57
C ASP A 94 9.80 6.27 -15.95
#